data_AF-A0A2G9M292-F1
#
_entry.id   AF-A0A2G9M292-F1
#
_cell.length_a   1.000
_cell.length_b   1.000
_cell.length_c   1.000
_cell.angle_alpha   90.00
_cell.angle_beta   90.00
_cell.angle_gamma   90.00
#
_symmetry.space_group_name_H-M   'P 1'
#
loop_
_entity.id
_entity.type
_entity.pdbx_description
1 polymer ?
#
loop_
_entity_poly.entity_id
_entity_poly.type
_entity_poly.pdbx_seq_one_letter_code
_entity_poly.pdbx_strand_id
1 'polypeptide(L)'
;MGRIPLIAVIIGVIAIYWAADFCLNNWTTGAAVFGGENSSIDVFFCPRQDCWGEIQQLINSSGKVECAFYAADPYIITLISGRPSHKVVIDDNNYGKVIKGIAADSGIIPVYSEGIMHNKFCIFDSRIVVTGSYNPTKADSFRNNNNLVVINSAALARNYEEKFQQLFVRGHERYSPKAAHMLKINGSLVENYFCPEDECSKNVVNKINSAKSEIYFMTFSFTDDSIGDALVRKNAEGVRVSGIFDSQQISNFSEYKKLLDAGIDVSLDSNKYLMHHKVFIIDNETVITGSFNPSANANYRNDENILIISSREIARQYFSEFNYLKTGNNTQD
;
A
#
# COMPACT_ATOMS: atom_id res chain seq x y z
N MET A 1 -25.29 -75.57 42.39
CA MET A 1 -25.10 -75.89 40.96
C MET A 1 -24.46 -74.66 40.32
N GLY A 2 -23.24 -74.61 39.78
CA GLY A 2 -22.11 -75.54 39.66
C GLY A 2 -20.82 -74.79 39.25
N ARG A 3 -19.67 -75.36 39.63
CA ARG A 3 -18.30 -75.40 39.02
C ARG A 3 -17.60 -74.16 38.39
N ILE A 4 -16.54 -73.64 39.07
CA ILE A 4 -15.05 -73.63 38.77
C ILE A 4 -14.57 -73.62 37.28
N PRO A 5 -13.41 -73.06 36.82
CA PRO A 5 -12.49 -71.94 37.21
C PRO A 5 -11.87 -71.09 36.02
N LEU A 6 -10.92 -70.17 36.35
CA LEU A 6 -9.70 -69.66 35.66
C LEU A 6 -9.57 -69.62 34.11
N ILE A 7 -9.06 -68.49 33.59
CA ILE A 7 -7.93 -68.26 32.63
C ILE A 7 -7.71 -66.72 32.60
N ALA A 8 -6.68 -66.16 33.25
CA ALA A 8 -5.29 -65.94 32.82
C ALA A 8 -5.10 -64.87 31.70
N VAL A 9 -4.13 -63.96 31.95
CA VAL A 9 -3.15 -63.37 30.98
C VAL A 9 -3.35 -61.92 30.45
N ILE A 10 -2.44 -61.05 30.97
CA ILE A 10 -1.60 -60.01 30.32
C ILE A 10 -2.08 -58.54 30.18
N ILE A 11 -1.52 -57.73 31.09
CA ILE A 11 -0.72 -56.49 30.91
C ILE A 11 -0.85 -55.74 29.57
N GLY A 12 -1.31 -54.48 29.66
CA GLY A 12 -1.10 -53.44 28.66
C GLY A 12 -1.21 -52.06 29.30
N VAL A 13 -0.12 -51.31 29.28
CA VAL A 13 0.17 -50.10 30.05
C VAL A 13 0.09 -48.87 29.12
N ILE A 14 -0.41 -47.72 29.64
CA ILE A 14 -0.18 -46.31 29.19
C ILE A 14 -0.89 -45.90 27.86
N ALA A 15 -1.46 -44.71 27.67
CA ALA A 15 -1.80 -43.56 28.52
C ALA A 15 -2.68 -42.58 27.69
N ILE A 16 -3.58 -41.90 28.40
CA ILE A 16 -3.99 -40.49 28.28
C ILE A 16 -4.26 -39.94 26.86
N TYR A 17 -5.54 -39.81 26.52
CA TYR A 17 -6.09 -38.63 25.84
C TYR A 17 -7.31 -38.15 26.63
N TRP A 18 -7.13 -37.06 27.38
CA TRP A 18 -8.20 -36.31 28.04
C TRP A 18 -8.60 -35.13 27.16
N ALA A 19 -9.91 -35.05 26.93
CA ALA A 19 -10.77 -33.89 26.73
C ALA A 19 -10.12 -32.50 26.55
N ALA A 20 -10.60 -31.76 25.54
CA ALA A 20 -11.42 -30.56 25.76
C ALA A 20 -11.89 -29.95 24.43
N ASP A 21 -13.16 -30.20 24.09
CA ASP A 21 -14.00 -29.18 23.48
C ASP A 21 -14.30 -28.14 24.57
N PHE A 22 -13.70 -26.95 24.49
CA PHE A 22 -14.25 -25.75 25.13
C PHE A 22 -13.63 -24.48 24.54
N CYS A 23 -14.46 -23.68 23.86
CA CYS A 23 -14.31 -22.26 23.55
C CYS A 23 -13.10 -21.82 22.71
N LEU A 24 -13.37 -21.08 21.63
CA LEU A 24 -13.02 -19.65 21.51
C LEU A 24 -13.46 -19.12 20.13
N ASN A 25 -14.64 -18.49 20.11
CA ASN A 25 -14.83 -17.33 19.25
C ASN A 25 -13.85 -16.26 19.74
N ASN A 26 -12.78 -16.01 18.99
CA ASN A 26 -11.90 -14.88 19.24
C ASN A 26 -11.71 -14.08 17.95
N TRP A 27 -12.17 -12.83 18.00
CA TRP A 27 -11.56 -11.74 17.26
C TRP A 27 -10.08 -11.69 17.66
N THR A 28 -9.21 -12.29 16.86
CA THR A 28 -7.77 -12.25 17.10
C THR A 28 -7.21 -11.02 16.41
N THR A 29 -6.71 -10.08 17.23
CA THR A 29 -5.60 -9.21 16.85
C THR A 29 -4.53 -10.09 16.21
N GLY A 30 -4.36 -9.98 14.89
CA GLY A 30 -3.56 -10.91 14.09
C GLY A 30 -2.12 -10.99 14.59
N ALA A 31 -1.67 -12.20 14.94
CA ALA A 31 -0.25 -12.43 15.14
C ALA A 31 0.49 -12.17 13.81
N ALA A 32 1.58 -11.40 13.84
CA ALA A 32 2.35 -11.09 12.65
C ALA A 32 2.87 -12.39 11.98
N VAL A 33 2.60 -12.55 10.68
CA VAL A 33 3.10 -13.69 9.90
C VAL A 33 4.55 -13.43 9.51
N PHE A 34 5.45 -14.38 9.78
CA PHE A 34 6.88 -14.24 9.44
C PHE A 34 7.10 -14.35 7.93
N GLY A 35 7.77 -13.35 7.34
CA GLY A 35 8.34 -13.44 6.00
C GLY A 35 9.52 -14.43 6.02
N GLY A 36 9.49 -15.42 5.14
CA GLY A 36 10.57 -16.41 4.99
C GLY A 36 11.90 -15.79 4.51
N GLU A 37 12.93 -16.64 4.39
CA GLU A 37 14.29 -16.26 4.01
C GLU A 37 14.35 -15.45 2.69
N ASN A 38 15.18 -14.40 2.69
CA ASN A 38 15.41 -13.45 1.59
C ASN A 38 14.23 -12.49 1.32
N SER A 39 13.86 -11.68 2.33
CA SER A 39 12.88 -10.58 2.22
C SER A 39 13.55 -9.21 2.29
N SER A 40 13.03 -8.22 1.55
CA SER A 40 13.55 -6.84 1.50
C SER A 40 12.42 -5.82 1.35
N ILE A 41 12.73 -4.57 1.70
CA ILE A 41 11.88 -3.40 1.45
C ILE A 41 12.79 -2.32 0.89
N ASP A 42 12.57 -1.97 -0.37
CA ASP A 42 13.35 -0.98 -1.11
C ASP A 42 12.42 0.15 -1.56
N VAL A 43 12.89 1.41 -1.47
CA VAL A 43 12.08 2.59 -1.79
C VAL A 43 12.84 3.51 -2.74
N PHE A 44 12.11 4.06 -3.70
CA PHE A 44 12.64 4.95 -4.72
C PHE A 44 11.79 6.20 -4.83
N PHE A 45 12.44 7.34 -5.03
CA PHE A 45 11.82 8.66 -5.14
C PHE A 45 12.06 9.22 -6.55
N CYS A 46 11.02 9.19 -7.37
CA CYS A 46 11.05 9.66 -8.76
C CYS A 46 10.79 11.18 -8.78
N PRO A 47 11.33 11.93 -9.77
CA PRO A 47 12.15 11.48 -10.89
C PRO A 47 13.66 11.39 -10.56
N ARG A 48 14.06 11.68 -9.32
CA ARG A 48 15.48 11.72 -8.92
C ARG A 48 16.15 10.34 -8.96
N GLN A 49 15.38 9.29 -8.72
CA GLN A 49 15.78 7.89 -8.88
C GLN A 49 15.04 7.26 -10.07
N ASP A 50 15.67 6.25 -10.69
CA ASP A 50 15.20 5.64 -11.93
C ASP A 50 14.07 4.60 -11.71
N CYS A 51 12.92 5.06 -11.26
CA CYS A 51 11.74 4.21 -11.06
C CYS A 51 11.27 3.53 -12.36
N TRP A 52 11.55 4.12 -13.52
CA TRP A 52 11.23 3.53 -14.82
C TRP A 52 12.10 2.31 -15.11
N GLY A 53 13.42 2.43 -14.93
CA GLY A 53 14.37 1.34 -15.05
C GLY A 53 14.08 0.20 -14.08
N GLU A 54 13.76 0.50 -12.82
CA GLU A 54 13.40 -0.51 -11.81
C GLU A 54 12.20 -1.36 -12.24
N ILE A 55 11.11 -0.72 -12.71
CA ILE A 55 9.94 -1.43 -13.23
C ILE A 55 10.28 -2.26 -14.47
N GLN A 56 11.04 -1.70 -15.41
CA GLN A 56 11.47 -2.45 -16.60
C GLN A 56 12.28 -3.69 -16.23
N GLN A 57 13.20 -3.58 -15.26
CA GLN A 57 14.02 -4.68 -14.80
C GLN A 57 13.16 -5.79 -14.17
N LEU A 58 12.24 -5.43 -13.27
CA LEU A 58 11.33 -6.38 -12.64
C LEU A 58 10.46 -7.11 -13.67
N ILE A 59 9.85 -6.38 -14.60
CA ILE A 59 9.08 -7.00 -15.70
C ILE A 59 10.00 -7.96 -16.49
N ASN A 60 11.15 -7.49 -16.96
CA ASN A 60 12.00 -8.27 -17.87
C ASN A 60 12.58 -9.53 -17.22
N SER A 61 12.76 -9.55 -15.90
CA SER A 61 13.31 -10.66 -15.14
C SER A 61 12.27 -11.67 -14.62
N SER A 62 10.97 -11.38 -14.80
CA SER A 62 9.89 -12.22 -14.28
C SER A 62 9.18 -13.08 -15.32
N GLY A 63 8.71 -14.24 -14.88
CA GLY A 63 7.92 -15.19 -15.67
C GLY A 63 6.41 -15.00 -15.51
N LYS A 64 5.97 -14.55 -14.32
CA LYS A 64 4.58 -14.22 -14.00
C LYS A 64 4.47 -12.76 -13.55
N VAL A 65 3.59 -11.99 -14.18
CA VAL A 65 3.33 -10.58 -13.86
C VAL A 65 1.83 -10.30 -13.75
N GLU A 66 1.38 -9.82 -12.60
CA GLU A 66 -0.02 -9.44 -12.37
C GLU A 66 -0.07 -7.99 -11.89
N CYS A 67 -0.69 -7.07 -12.63
CA CYS A 67 -0.64 -5.64 -12.33
C CYS A 67 -2.01 -4.95 -12.33
N ALA A 68 -2.22 -4.06 -11.37
CA ALA A 68 -3.38 -3.16 -11.30
C ALA A 68 -2.93 -1.70 -11.41
N PHE A 69 -3.35 -1.03 -12.49
CA PHE A 69 -2.95 0.34 -12.79
C PHE A 69 -4.12 1.29 -13.02
N TYR A 70 -4.14 2.39 -12.29
CA TYR A 70 -4.94 3.56 -12.65
C TYR A 70 -4.51 4.12 -14.02
N ALA A 71 -3.21 4.30 -14.21
CA ALA A 71 -2.63 4.75 -15.47
C ALA A 71 -1.29 4.05 -15.72
N ALA A 72 -0.95 3.82 -16.99
CA ALA A 72 0.32 3.24 -17.42
C ALA A 72 0.70 3.75 -18.82
N ASP A 73 1.98 3.77 -19.15
CA ASP A 73 2.44 4.02 -20.51
C ASP A 73 2.22 2.75 -21.37
N PRO A 74 1.74 2.87 -22.63
CA PRO A 74 1.57 1.73 -23.53
C PRO A 74 2.83 0.88 -23.70
N TYR A 75 4.02 1.48 -23.59
CA TYR A 75 5.28 0.75 -23.63
C TYR A 75 5.42 -0.23 -22.46
N ILE A 76 5.04 0.16 -21.24
CA ILE A 76 5.09 -0.72 -20.07
C ILE A 76 4.13 -1.89 -20.25
N ILE A 77 2.93 -1.63 -20.75
CA ILE A 77 1.96 -2.68 -21.04
C ILE A 77 2.46 -3.64 -22.12
N THR A 78 3.15 -3.13 -23.14
CA THR A 78 3.78 -3.96 -24.18
C THR A 78 4.86 -4.89 -23.59
N LEU A 79 5.67 -4.40 -22.65
CA LEU A 79 6.66 -5.23 -21.95
C LEU A 79 6.00 -6.35 -21.14
N ILE A 80 4.90 -6.03 -20.44
CA ILE A 80 4.13 -6.99 -19.63
C ILE A 80 3.45 -8.05 -20.52
N SER A 81 2.81 -7.64 -21.62
CA SER A 81 2.19 -8.56 -22.59
C SER A 81 3.22 -9.53 -23.20
N GLY A 82 4.49 -9.12 -23.29
CA GLY A 82 5.59 -9.99 -23.70
C GLY A 82 6.02 -11.04 -22.67
N ARG A 83 5.38 -11.14 -21.49
CA ARG A 83 5.73 -12.13 -20.45
C ARG A 83 4.95 -13.43 -20.61
N PRO A 84 5.51 -14.60 -20.24
CA PRO A 84 4.86 -15.90 -20.41
C PRO A 84 3.49 -16.00 -19.72
N SER A 85 3.38 -15.46 -18.51
CA SER A 85 2.13 -15.34 -17.77
C SER A 85 1.95 -13.89 -17.37
N HIS A 86 0.93 -13.24 -17.93
CA HIS A 86 0.62 -11.86 -17.61
C HIS A 86 -0.88 -11.65 -17.44
N LYS A 87 -1.22 -10.79 -16.49
CA LYS A 87 -2.56 -10.22 -16.36
C LYS A 87 -2.45 -8.77 -15.91
N VAL A 88 -3.23 -7.89 -16.53
CA VAL A 88 -3.27 -6.48 -16.19
C VAL A 88 -4.72 -6.03 -16.10
N VAL A 89 -5.04 -5.35 -15.02
CA VAL A 89 -6.29 -4.62 -14.86
C VAL A 89 -6.01 -3.13 -14.90
N ILE A 90 -6.80 -2.38 -15.64
CA ILE A 90 -6.61 -0.93 -15.82
C ILE A 90 -7.92 -0.21 -15.52
N ASP A 91 -7.84 0.95 -14.89
CA ASP A 91 -9.00 1.82 -14.73
C ASP A 91 -9.67 2.13 -16.08
N ASP A 92 -11.00 2.03 -16.14
CA ASP A 92 -11.76 2.15 -17.38
C ASP A 92 -11.60 3.53 -18.04
N ASN A 93 -11.47 4.61 -17.26
CA ASN A 93 -11.25 5.96 -17.78
C ASN A 93 -9.89 6.12 -18.49
N ASN A 94 -8.93 5.24 -18.18
CA ASN A 94 -7.59 5.27 -18.75
C ASN A 94 -7.34 4.15 -19.77
N TYR A 95 -8.14 3.07 -19.75
CA TYR A 95 -7.94 1.87 -20.57
C TYR A 95 -7.65 2.20 -22.04
N GLY A 96 -8.52 2.97 -22.70
CA GLY A 96 -8.37 3.28 -24.13
C GLY A 96 -7.08 4.04 -24.49
N LYS A 97 -6.53 4.85 -23.57
CA LYS A 97 -5.24 5.53 -23.76
C LYS A 97 -4.08 4.55 -23.57
N VAL A 98 -4.20 3.67 -22.57
CA VAL A 98 -3.17 2.70 -22.17
C VAL A 98 -2.98 1.60 -23.22
N ILE A 99 -4.08 1.08 -23.80
CA ILE A 99 -4.02 0.02 -24.83
C ILE A 99 -3.81 0.54 -26.25
N LYS A 100 -3.62 1.84 -26.43
CA LYS A 100 -3.50 2.44 -27.76
C LYS A 100 -2.26 1.89 -28.49
N GLY A 101 -2.49 1.21 -29.61
CA GLY A 101 -1.44 0.62 -30.43
C GLY A 101 -0.94 -0.74 -29.94
N ILE A 102 -1.61 -1.32 -28.94
CA ILE A 102 -1.34 -2.67 -28.44
C ILE A 102 -2.32 -3.64 -29.12
N ALA A 103 -1.84 -4.82 -29.50
CA ALA A 103 -2.71 -5.86 -30.05
C ALA A 103 -3.73 -6.32 -29.01
N ALA A 104 -4.88 -6.84 -29.46
CA ALA A 104 -5.89 -7.36 -28.55
C ALA A 104 -5.30 -8.51 -27.70
N ASP A 105 -5.45 -8.38 -26.38
CA ASP A 105 -4.85 -9.27 -25.40
C ASP A 105 -5.87 -9.53 -24.29
N SER A 106 -6.32 -10.77 -24.16
CA SER A 106 -7.31 -11.16 -23.14
C SER A 106 -6.78 -11.07 -21.72
N GLY A 107 -5.46 -10.96 -21.54
CA GLY A 107 -4.83 -10.72 -20.24
C GLY A 107 -4.94 -9.27 -19.77
N ILE A 108 -5.37 -8.33 -20.62
CA ILE A 108 -5.37 -6.88 -20.32
C ILE A 108 -6.81 -6.34 -20.39
N ILE A 109 -7.42 -6.09 -19.24
CA ILE A 109 -8.85 -5.76 -19.14
C ILE A 109 -9.11 -4.42 -18.41
N PRO A 110 -10.19 -3.70 -18.77
CA PRO A 110 -10.65 -2.56 -17.99
C PRO A 110 -11.38 -3.01 -16.72
N VAL A 111 -11.38 -2.18 -15.69
CA VAL A 111 -12.18 -2.36 -14.45
C VAL A 111 -13.11 -1.17 -14.27
N TYR A 112 -14.42 -1.41 -14.34
CA TYR A 112 -15.46 -0.38 -14.27
C TYR A 112 -15.96 -0.17 -12.84
N SER A 113 -15.84 1.05 -12.28
CA SER A 113 -16.42 1.41 -10.98
C SER A 113 -17.32 2.63 -11.00
N GLU A 114 -18.09 2.78 -9.92
CA GLU A 114 -18.74 4.04 -9.55
C GLU A 114 -17.76 5.13 -9.10
N GLY A 115 -16.51 4.77 -8.77
CA GLY A 115 -15.39 5.65 -8.43
C GLY A 115 -14.29 5.53 -9.49
N ILE A 116 -13.08 5.18 -9.05
CA ILE A 116 -11.96 4.81 -9.93
C ILE A 116 -11.19 3.62 -9.34
N MET A 117 -10.55 2.81 -10.20
CA MET A 117 -9.55 1.81 -9.81
C MET A 117 -8.21 2.51 -9.64
N HIS A 118 -7.94 3.03 -8.45
CA HIS A 118 -6.80 3.92 -8.22
C HIS A 118 -5.55 3.18 -7.71
N ASN A 119 -5.47 1.86 -7.85
CA ASN A 119 -4.26 1.11 -7.54
C ASN A 119 -3.10 1.42 -8.52
N LYS A 120 -1.87 1.25 -8.03
CA LYS A 120 -0.65 1.24 -8.85
C LYS A 120 0.29 0.15 -8.35
N PHE A 121 -0.12 -1.11 -8.49
CA PHE A 121 0.70 -2.22 -8.00
C PHE A 121 0.95 -3.28 -9.05
N CYS A 122 2.04 -4.03 -8.86
CA CYS A 122 2.32 -5.27 -9.58
C CYS A 122 2.78 -6.34 -8.61
N ILE A 123 2.44 -7.60 -8.92
CA ILE A 123 3.01 -8.79 -8.31
C ILE A 123 3.87 -9.49 -9.36
N PHE A 124 5.11 -9.79 -9.00
CA PHE A 124 6.08 -10.49 -9.82
C PHE A 124 6.40 -11.86 -9.18
N ASP A 125 6.23 -12.92 -9.97
CA ASP A 125 6.54 -14.31 -9.60
C ASP A 125 5.99 -14.73 -8.23
N SER A 126 4.79 -14.25 -7.89
CA SER A 126 4.11 -14.51 -6.61
C SER A 126 4.96 -14.20 -5.36
N ARG A 127 5.91 -13.26 -5.50
CA ARG A 127 6.91 -13.00 -4.46
C ARG A 127 7.24 -11.53 -4.27
N ILE A 128 7.39 -10.75 -5.34
CA ILE A 128 7.74 -9.33 -5.23
C ILE A 128 6.48 -8.51 -5.46
N VAL A 129 6.18 -7.60 -4.55
CA VAL A 129 5.14 -6.59 -4.71
C VAL A 129 5.79 -5.26 -4.98
N VAL A 130 5.30 -4.59 -6.01
CA VAL A 130 5.59 -3.18 -6.24
C VAL A 130 4.31 -2.39 -6.02
N THR A 131 4.39 -1.28 -5.28
CA THR A 131 3.28 -0.34 -5.08
C THR A 131 3.83 1.07 -4.80
N GLY A 132 3.01 1.97 -4.30
CA GLY A 132 3.36 3.34 -3.94
C GLY A 132 2.41 4.33 -4.60
N SER A 133 2.88 5.56 -4.77
CA SER A 133 2.11 6.60 -5.46
C SER A 133 2.40 6.70 -6.96
N TYR A 134 3.41 5.97 -7.44
CA TYR A 134 3.90 5.95 -8.82
C TYR A 134 2.96 5.20 -9.77
N ASN A 135 2.43 5.89 -10.78
CA ASN A 135 1.91 5.25 -11.99
C ASN A 135 3.07 5.03 -12.96
N PRO A 136 3.19 3.87 -13.64
CA PRO A 136 4.26 3.64 -14.62
C PRO A 136 4.02 4.40 -15.92
N THR A 137 4.12 5.73 -15.85
CA THR A 137 3.90 6.69 -16.93
C THR A 137 5.10 7.63 -17.04
N LYS A 138 5.36 8.17 -18.23
CA LYS A 138 6.45 9.15 -18.43
C LYS A 138 6.35 10.38 -17.54
N ALA A 139 5.14 10.80 -17.14
CA ALA A 139 4.98 11.94 -16.24
C ALA A 139 5.52 11.60 -14.84
N ASP A 140 5.10 10.46 -14.27
CA ASP A 140 5.54 10.02 -12.95
C ASP A 140 7.01 9.58 -12.95
N SER A 141 7.55 9.08 -14.06
CA SER A 141 8.96 8.69 -14.15
C SER A 141 9.92 9.87 -14.22
N PHE A 142 9.54 10.94 -14.94
CA PHE A 142 10.50 11.97 -15.37
C PHE A 142 10.16 13.38 -14.90
N ARG A 143 8.98 13.59 -14.30
CA ARG A 143 8.48 14.94 -14.00
C ARG A 143 7.87 15.07 -12.61
N ASN A 144 6.99 14.17 -12.21
CA ASN A 144 6.27 14.27 -10.93
C ASN A 144 7.11 13.71 -9.78
N ASN A 145 7.07 14.36 -8.61
CA ASN A 145 7.62 13.78 -7.38
C ASN A 145 6.67 12.68 -6.87
N ASN A 146 7.14 11.45 -6.75
CA ASN A 146 6.34 10.32 -6.25
C ASN A 146 7.25 9.20 -5.74
N ASN A 147 6.66 8.14 -5.17
CA ASN A 147 7.43 7.02 -4.65
C ASN A 147 7.02 5.68 -5.28
N LEU A 148 8.03 4.82 -5.41
CA LEU A 148 7.92 3.40 -5.73
C LEU A 148 8.43 2.59 -4.54
N VAL A 149 7.66 1.60 -4.10
CA VAL A 149 8.04 0.68 -3.03
C VAL A 149 8.12 -0.72 -3.62
N VAL A 150 9.28 -1.37 -3.48
CA VAL A 150 9.52 -2.75 -3.93
C VAL A 150 9.72 -3.62 -2.70
N ILE A 151 8.89 -4.64 -2.53
CA ILE A 151 8.92 -5.53 -1.36
C ILE A 151 9.03 -6.97 -1.82
N ASN A 152 10.15 -7.62 -1.47
CA ASN A 152 10.30 -9.05 -1.66
C ASN A 152 9.70 -9.80 -0.46
N SER A 153 8.48 -10.30 -0.63
CA SER A 153 7.77 -11.07 0.39
C SER A 153 6.63 -11.88 -0.24
N ALA A 154 6.80 -13.21 -0.28
CA ALA A 154 5.73 -14.10 -0.73
C ALA A 154 4.46 -13.99 0.13
N ALA A 155 4.59 -13.59 1.41
CA ALA A 155 3.43 -13.36 2.26
C ALA A 155 2.65 -12.11 1.82
N LEU A 156 3.34 -11.02 1.53
CA LEU A 156 2.69 -9.79 1.04
C LEU A 156 2.14 -9.99 -0.38
N ALA A 157 2.89 -10.71 -1.23
CA ALA A 157 2.46 -11.04 -2.58
C ALA A 157 1.12 -11.79 -2.58
N ARG A 158 0.92 -12.76 -1.68
CA ARG A 158 -0.39 -13.44 -1.55
C ARG A 158 -1.52 -12.48 -1.23
N ASN A 159 -1.31 -11.50 -0.34
CA ASN A 159 -2.33 -10.51 0.00
C ASN A 159 -2.72 -9.67 -1.22
N TYR A 160 -1.73 -9.23 -2.00
CA TYR A 160 -1.94 -8.46 -3.22
C TYR A 160 -2.51 -9.32 -4.36
N GLU A 161 -2.17 -10.61 -4.44
CA GLU A 161 -2.79 -11.55 -5.38
C GLU A 161 -4.27 -11.76 -5.08
N GLU A 162 -4.68 -11.87 -3.80
CA GLU A 162 -6.11 -11.92 -3.44
C GLU A 162 -6.85 -10.67 -3.92
N LYS A 163 -6.28 -9.48 -3.68
CA LYS A 163 -6.86 -8.23 -4.19
C LYS A 163 -6.91 -8.21 -5.72
N PHE A 164 -5.83 -8.61 -6.37
CA PHE A 164 -5.77 -8.68 -7.83
C PHE A 164 -6.82 -9.63 -8.42
N GLN A 165 -6.99 -10.82 -7.83
CA GLN A 165 -8.01 -11.77 -8.31
C GLN A 165 -9.43 -11.21 -8.14
N GLN A 166 -9.71 -10.46 -7.08
CA GLN A 166 -10.97 -9.73 -6.96
C GLN A 166 -11.14 -8.74 -8.12
N LEU A 167 -10.17 -7.86 -8.36
CA LEU A 167 -10.25 -6.89 -9.47
C LEU A 167 -10.41 -7.57 -10.84
N PHE A 168 -9.65 -8.65 -11.09
CA PHE A 168 -9.62 -9.33 -12.38
C PHE A 168 -10.90 -10.14 -12.68
N VAL A 169 -11.50 -10.76 -11.66
CA VAL A 169 -12.66 -11.66 -11.84
C VAL A 169 -13.98 -10.96 -11.54
N ARG A 170 -14.01 -10.08 -10.55
CA ARG A 170 -15.23 -9.47 -9.98
C ARG A 170 -15.30 -7.96 -10.19
N GLY A 171 -14.27 -7.36 -10.79
CA GLY A 171 -14.20 -5.91 -10.93
C GLY A 171 -14.14 -5.22 -9.56
N HIS A 172 -15.01 -4.23 -9.36
CA HIS A 172 -15.05 -3.39 -8.15
C HIS A 172 -16.04 -3.86 -7.09
N GLU A 173 -16.45 -5.13 -7.13
CA GLU A 173 -17.27 -5.70 -6.05
C GLU A 173 -16.57 -5.56 -4.70
N ARG A 174 -17.28 -5.03 -3.70
CA ARG A 174 -16.69 -4.84 -2.37
C ARG A 174 -16.21 -6.16 -1.78
N TYR A 175 -14.92 -6.22 -1.45
CA TYR A 175 -14.28 -7.43 -0.96
C TYR A 175 -13.05 -7.09 -0.12
N SER A 176 -13.09 -7.46 1.16
CA SER A 176 -11.88 -7.50 2.00
C SER A 176 -11.14 -8.81 1.73
N PRO A 177 -9.87 -8.78 1.31
CA PRO A 177 -9.02 -9.96 1.31
C PRO A 177 -9.02 -10.62 2.69
N LYS A 178 -8.98 -11.96 2.74
CA LYS A 178 -8.94 -12.70 4.01
C LYS A 178 -7.53 -12.79 4.58
N ALA A 179 -6.55 -12.34 3.81
CA ALA A 179 -5.15 -12.45 4.13
C ALA A 179 -4.74 -11.55 5.31
N ALA A 180 -3.62 -11.90 5.95
CA ALA A 180 -3.17 -11.22 7.16
C ALA A 180 -2.70 -9.79 6.86
N HIS A 181 -3.35 -8.79 7.47
CA HIS A 181 -2.94 -7.39 7.33
C HIS A 181 -1.53 -7.12 7.86
N MET A 182 -1.09 -7.83 8.92
CA MET A 182 0.19 -7.58 9.59
C MET A 182 1.22 -8.66 9.29
N LEU A 183 2.35 -8.26 8.69
CA LEU A 183 3.44 -9.14 8.27
C LEU A 183 4.77 -8.66 8.83
N LYS A 184 5.65 -9.59 9.21
CA LYS A 184 7.04 -9.26 9.57
C LYS A 184 7.96 -9.51 8.37
N ILE A 185 8.50 -8.45 7.80
CA ILE A 185 9.33 -8.48 6.57
C ILE A 185 10.68 -7.86 6.90
N ASN A 186 11.76 -8.64 6.76
CA ASN A 186 13.11 -8.22 7.13
C ASN A 186 13.21 -7.53 8.52
N GLY A 187 12.56 -8.12 9.53
CA GLY A 187 12.54 -7.56 10.89
C GLY A 187 11.57 -6.38 11.11
N SER A 188 11.07 -5.76 10.05
CA SER A 188 10.11 -4.64 10.08
C SER A 188 8.67 -5.16 10.12
N LEU A 189 7.79 -4.46 10.84
CA LEU A 189 6.35 -4.72 10.75
C LEU A 189 5.79 -3.96 9.55
N VAL A 190 5.09 -4.67 8.67
CA VAL A 190 4.42 -4.11 7.49
C VAL A 190 2.95 -4.45 7.59
N GLU A 191 2.11 -3.43 7.49
CA GLU A 191 0.66 -3.56 7.41
C GLU A 191 0.21 -3.22 5.99
N ASN A 192 -0.76 -3.96 5.44
CA ASN A 192 -1.40 -3.64 4.16
C ASN A 192 -2.92 -3.57 4.31
N TYR A 193 -3.51 -2.55 3.71
CA TYR A 193 -4.96 -2.32 3.72
C TYR A 193 -5.43 -1.92 2.32
N PHE A 194 -6.60 -2.40 1.94
CA PHE A 194 -7.28 -2.12 0.68
C PHE A 194 -8.58 -1.35 0.94
N CYS A 195 -8.72 -0.21 0.29
CA CYS A 195 -9.80 0.74 0.52
C CYS A 195 -10.86 0.58 -0.58
N PRO A 196 -12.15 0.80 -0.26
CA PRO A 196 -12.67 1.36 0.99
C PRO A 196 -12.89 0.34 2.13
N GLU A 197 -12.77 -0.96 1.87
CA GLU A 197 -13.21 -2.01 2.78
C GLU A 197 -12.45 -2.06 4.12
N ASP A 198 -11.16 -1.73 4.08
CA ASP A 198 -10.29 -1.79 5.26
C ASP A 198 -10.21 -0.46 6.02
N GLU A 199 -11.15 0.46 5.80
CA GLU A 199 -11.24 1.76 6.51
C GLU A 199 -9.89 2.53 6.54
N CYS A 200 -9.22 2.68 5.38
CA CYS A 200 -7.86 3.22 5.31
C CYS A 200 -7.67 4.56 6.04
N SER A 201 -8.62 5.49 5.93
CA SER A 201 -8.56 6.78 6.65
C SER A 201 -8.48 6.59 8.17
N LYS A 202 -9.26 5.66 8.73
CA LYS A 202 -9.24 5.31 10.16
C LYS A 202 -7.89 4.72 10.57
N ASN A 203 -7.29 3.87 9.74
CA ASN A 203 -5.95 3.33 10.00
C ASN A 203 -4.88 4.43 9.98
N VAL A 204 -4.97 5.40 9.07
CA VAL A 204 -4.11 6.59 9.06
C VAL A 204 -4.29 7.41 10.35
N VAL A 205 -5.54 7.72 10.73
CA VAL A 205 -5.87 8.45 11.96
C VAL A 205 -5.33 7.73 13.21
N ASN A 206 -5.46 6.41 13.27
CA ASN A 206 -4.94 5.62 14.39
C ASN A 206 -3.42 5.77 14.55
N LYS A 207 -2.68 5.71 13.43
CA LYS A 207 -1.22 5.91 13.47
C LYS A 207 -0.85 7.35 13.83
N ILE A 208 -1.54 8.36 13.29
CA ILE A 208 -1.36 9.76 13.67
C ILE A 208 -1.59 9.94 15.18
N ASN A 209 -2.68 9.39 15.72
CA ASN A 209 -3.01 9.49 17.14
C ASN A 209 -1.96 8.80 18.04
N SER A 210 -1.22 7.82 17.52
CA SER A 210 -0.15 7.15 18.26
C SER A 210 1.13 7.98 18.39
N ALA A 211 1.32 9.00 17.54
CA ALA A 211 2.54 9.80 17.47
C ALA A 211 2.89 10.47 18.81
N LYS A 212 4.20 10.53 19.11
CA LYS A 212 4.73 11.04 20.39
C LYS A 212 5.62 12.27 20.23
N SER A 213 6.27 12.44 19.10
CA SER A 213 7.28 13.48 18.87
C SER A 213 7.07 14.27 17.60
N GLU A 214 6.87 13.60 16.46
CA GLU A 214 6.84 14.29 15.17
C GLU A 214 6.00 13.55 14.12
N ILE A 215 5.36 14.34 13.26
CA ILE A 215 4.62 13.90 12.10
C ILE A 215 5.03 14.78 10.91
N TYR A 216 5.50 14.16 9.84
CA TYR A 216 5.74 14.80 8.56
C TYR A 216 4.81 14.22 7.50
N PHE A 217 4.33 15.02 6.56
CA PHE A 217 3.51 14.50 5.47
C PHE A 217 3.79 15.18 4.13
N MET A 218 3.55 14.43 3.05
CA MET A 218 3.63 14.89 1.66
C MET A 218 2.41 14.35 0.93
N THR A 219 1.47 15.22 0.58
CA THR A 219 0.17 14.79 0.05
C THR A 219 -0.22 15.54 -1.22
N PHE A 220 -0.53 14.78 -2.27
CA PHE A 220 -1.08 15.30 -3.52
C PHE A 220 -2.43 15.98 -3.28
N SER A 221 -3.49 15.21 -3.01
CA SER A 221 -4.80 15.73 -2.66
C SER A 221 -5.13 15.41 -1.21
N PHE A 222 -5.47 16.42 -0.41
CA PHE A 222 -5.81 16.26 1.00
C PHE A 222 -7.07 17.07 1.37
N THR A 223 -8.16 16.35 1.58
CA THR A 223 -9.53 16.86 1.87
C THR A 223 -10.25 16.03 2.95
N ASP A 224 -9.57 15.06 3.58
CA ASP A 224 -10.14 14.25 4.66
C ASP A 224 -10.06 15.00 6.00
N ASP A 225 -11.21 15.50 6.44
CA ASP A 225 -11.35 16.22 7.70
C ASP A 225 -10.85 15.43 8.92
N SER A 226 -11.06 14.11 8.95
CA SER A 226 -10.72 13.30 10.11
C SER A 226 -9.21 13.17 10.30
N ILE A 227 -8.47 13.06 9.19
CA ILE A 227 -7.01 13.08 9.18
C ILE A 227 -6.51 14.49 9.52
N GLY A 228 -7.10 15.53 8.91
CA GLY A 228 -6.75 16.93 9.21
C GLY A 228 -6.94 17.28 10.68
N ASP A 229 -8.08 16.90 11.27
CA ASP A 229 -8.39 17.11 12.69
C ASP A 229 -7.41 16.36 13.60
N ALA A 230 -7.00 15.15 13.21
CA ALA A 230 -6.01 14.39 13.97
C ALA A 230 -4.65 15.10 14.01
N LEU A 231 -4.22 15.68 12.89
CA LEU A 231 -3.00 16.48 12.82
C LEU A 231 -3.10 17.76 13.68
N VAL A 232 -4.22 18.47 13.62
CA VAL A 232 -4.47 19.66 14.47
C VAL A 232 -4.41 19.30 15.95
N ARG A 233 -5.10 18.23 16.35
CA ARG A 233 -5.06 17.75 17.74
C ARG A 233 -3.64 17.40 18.17
N LYS A 234 -2.89 16.67 17.34
CA LYS A 234 -1.50 16.31 17.63
C LYS A 234 -0.58 17.52 17.79
N ASN A 235 -0.74 18.52 16.93
CA ASN A 235 -0.01 19.77 17.05
C ASN A 235 -0.33 20.48 18.38
N ALA A 236 -1.60 20.53 18.78
CA ALA A 236 -2.02 21.10 20.05
C ALA A 236 -1.52 20.31 21.27
N GLU A 237 -1.28 19.00 21.13
CA GLU A 237 -0.63 18.14 22.14
C GLU A 237 0.90 18.33 22.23
N GLY A 238 1.49 19.19 21.37
CA GLY A 238 2.93 19.46 21.34
C GLY A 238 3.75 18.50 20.46
N VAL A 239 3.09 17.62 19.69
CA VAL A 239 3.75 16.85 18.63
C VAL A 239 4.09 17.80 17.49
N ARG A 240 5.34 17.77 17.00
CA ARG A 240 5.73 18.59 15.86
C ARG A 240 5.04 18.09 14.60
N VAL A 241 4.23 18.93 13.95
CA VAL A 241 3.61 18.60 12.66
C VAL A 241 4.14 19.52 11.57
N SER A 242 4.59 18.96 10.44
CA SER A 242 5.00 19.73 9.26
C SER A 242 4.60 19.00 7.98
N GLY A 243 4.22 19.74 6.94
CA GLY A 243 3.58 19.17 5.76
C GLY A 243 3.91 19.88 4.45
N ILE A 244 3.83 19.13 3.35
CA ILE A 244 3.94 19.63 1.99
C ILE A 244 2.69 19.22 1.21
N PHE A 245 2.03 20.18 0.60
CA PHE A 245 0.88 19.99 -0.28
C PHE A 245 1.27 20.21 -1.73
N ASP A 246 0.60 19.50 -2.63
CA ASP A 246 0.69 19.82 -4.05
C ASP A 246 0.06 21.20 -4.32
N SER A 247 0.82 22.09 -4.94
CA SER A 247 0.41 23.49 -5.18
C SER A 247 -0.82 23.59 -6.09
N GLN A 248 -1.07 22.59 -6.95
CA GLN A 248 -2.18 22.54 -7.90
C GLN A 248 -3.44 21.91 -7.29
N GLN A 249 -3.37 21.33 -6.09
CA GLN A 249 -4.49 20.68 -5.41
C GLN A 249 -5.14 21.55 -4.32
N ILE A 250 -4.73 22.81 -4.20
CA ILE A 250 -5.29 23.73 -3.20
C ILE A 250 -6.65 24.26 -3.65
N SER A 251 -7.66 24.03 -2.80
CA SER A 251 -9.04 24.49 -2.98
C SER A 251 -9.66 24.84 -1.63
N ASN A 252 -10.90 25.35 -1.62
CA ASN A 252 -11.65 25.61 -0.38
C ASN A 252 -11.94 24.36 0.45
N PHE A 253 -11.85 23.16 -0.15
CA PHE A 253 -12.02 21.88 0.54
C PHE A 253 -10.68 21.27 0.96
N SER A 254 -9.56 21.88 0.59
CA SER A 254 -8.24 21.38 0.98
C SER A 254 -7.98 21.66 2.45
N GLU A 255 -7.36 20.69 3.13
CA GLU A 255 -6.93 20.83 4.53
C GLU A 255 -5.83 21.89 4.72
N TYR A 256 -5.20 22.37 3.64
CA TYR A 256 -4.08 23.32 3.71
C TYR A 256 -4.38 24.55 4.57
N LYS A 257 -5.51 25.23 4.33
CA LYS A 257 -5.86 26.45 5.08
C LYS A 257 -6.15 26.17 6.55
N LYS A 258 -6.84 25.06 6.83
CA LYS A 258 -7.17 24.63 8.20
C LYS A 258 -5.91 24.31 9.00
N LEU A 259 -4.96 23.57 8.42
CA LEU A 259 -3.69 23.27 9.09
C LEU A 259 -2.83 24.53 9.27
N LEU A 260 -2.79 25.41 8.26
CA LEU A 260 -2.09 26.69 8.36
C LEU A 260 -2.67 27.57 9.49
N ASP A 261 -3.99 27.68 9.59
CA ASP A 261 -4.67 28.45 10.65
C ASP A 261 -4.46 27.86 12.05
N ALA A 262 -4.24 26.54 12.13
CA ALA A 262 -3.87 25.84 13.36
C ALA A 262 -2.38 26.02 13.75
N GLY A 263 -1.62 26.81 12.99
CA GLY A 263 -0.20 27.08 13.25
C GLY A 263 0.74 25.93 12.89
N ILE A 264 0.29 24.98 12.08
CA ILE A 264 1.12 23.88 11.58
C ILE A 264 2.02 24.40 10.45
N ASP A 265 3.28 23.96 10.42
CA ASP A 265 4.23 24.30 9.34
C ASP A 265 3.87 23.56 8.04
N VAL A 266 2.94 24.13 7.28
CA VAL A 266 2.54 23.62 5.95
C VAL A 266 3.08 24.52 4.84
N SER A 267 3.61 23.90 3.79
CA SER A 267 4.11 24.57 2.59
C SER A 267 3.49 23.98 1.32
N LEU A 268 3.46 24.77 0.26
CA LEU A 268 3.16 24.29 -1.09
C LEU A 268 4.47 23.83 -1.73
N ASP A 269 4.41 22.75 -2.51
CA ASP A 269 5.55 22.28 -3.29
C ASP A 269 5.94 23.29 -4.40
N SER A 270 7.17 23.21 -4.90
CA SER A 270 7.71 24.05 -5.97
C SER A 270 7.92 23.36 -7.33
N ASN A 271 7.47 22.12 -7.49
CA ASN A 271 7.50 21.43 -8.78
C ASN A 271 6.44 22.04 -9.71
N LYS A 272 6.84 22.41 -10.93
CA LYS A 272 5.91 22.89 -11.96
C LYS A 272 4.96 21.80 -12.49
N TYR A 273 5.31 20.54 -12.25
CA TYR A 273 4.46 19.38 -12.48
C TYR A 273 3.76 19.00 -11.16
N LEU A 274 3.66 17.72 -10.81
CA LEU A 274 2.93 17.30 -9.61
C LEU A 274 3.86 16.82 -8.50
N MET A 275 3.56 17.20 -7.26
CA MET A 275 3.99 16.48 -6.06
C MET A 275 2.95 15.40 -5.75
N HIS A 276 3.17 14.24 -6.36
CA HIS A 276 2.23 13.12 -6.38
C HIS A 276 2.45 12.10 -5.25
N HIS A 277 3.15 12.48 -4.16
CA HIS A 277 3.23 11.64 -2.95
C HIS A 277 1.88 11.56 -2.21
N LYS A 278 1.69 10.48 -1.47
CA LYS A 278 0.66 10.36 -0.43
C LYS A 278 1.28 9.67 0.79
N VAL A 279 2.04 10.46 1.56
CA VAL A 279 2.94 9.94 2.58
C VAL A 279 2.69 10.60 3.93
N PHE A 280 2.72 9.79 4.98
CA PHE A 280 2.88 10.24 6.36
C PHE A 280 4.10 9.56 6.99
N ILE A 281 4.89 10.29 7.76
CA ILE A 281 6.07 9.82 8.48
C ILE A 281 5.85 10.16 9.95
N ILE A 282 5.90 9.17 10.83
CA ILE A 282 5.55 9.31 12.24
C ILE A 282 6.74 8.85 13.09
N ASP A 283 7.19 9.73 13.99
CA ASP A 283 8.24 9.49 14.99
C ASP A 283 9.55 8.91 14.41
N ASN A 284 9.89 9.28 13.16
CA ASN A 284 11.05 8.77 12.42
C ASN A 284 11.14 7.23 12.41
N GLU A 285 9.99 6.56 12.45
CA GLU A 285 9.90 5.10 12.59
C GLU A 285 8.82 4.49 11.71
N THR A 286 7.65 5.12 11.61
CA THR A 286 6.54 4.58 10.83
C THR A 286 6.29 5.42 9.58
N VAL A 287 6.18 4.77 8.43
CA VAL A 287 5.78 5.40 7.16
C VAL A 287 4.44 4.84 6.72
N ILE A 288 3.55 5.71 6.30
CA ILE A 288 2.34 5.35 5.56
C ILE A 288 2.52 5.83 4.13
N THR A 289 2.30 4.95 3.15
CA THR A 289 2.35 5.29 1.72
C THR A 289 1.41 4.38 0.93
N GLY A 290 1.20 4.66 -0.34
CA GLY A 290 0.37 3.86 -1.24
C GLY A 290 -0.27 4.72 -2.30
N SER A 291 -1.38 4.21 -2.84
CA SER A 291 -2.17 4.93 -3.85
C SER A 291 -3.13 5.95 -3.24
N PHE A 292 -3.49 5.76 -1.97
CA PHE A 292 -4.50 6.49 -1.23
C PHE A 292 -4.19 7.98 -1.05
N ASN A 293 -5.03 8.85 -1.62
CA ASN A 293 -5.04 10.26 -1.26
C ASN A 293 -5.89 10.46 0.00
N PRO A 294 -5.47 11.22 1.03
CA PRO A 294 -6.31 11.50 2.20
C PRO A 294 -7.51 12.37 1.83
N SER A 295 -8.56 11.76 1.29
CA SER A 295 -9.73 12.42 0.70
C SER A 295 -11.00 11.59 0.87
N ALA A 296 -12.16 12.23 0.79
CA ALA A 296 -13.45 11.54 0.89
C ALA A 296 -13.64 10.48 -0.23
N ASN A 297 -13.23 10.78 -1.47
CA ASN A 297 -13.37 9.82 -2.58
C ASN A 297 -12.53 8.56 -2.34
N ALA A 298 -11.30 8.73 -1.87
CA ALA A 298 -10.41 7.65 -1.48
C ALA A 298 -11.00 6.76 -0.36
N ASN A 299 -11.70 7.37 0.58
CA ASN A 299 -12.27 6.64 1.73
C ASN A 299 -13.56 5.88 1.40
N TYR A 300 -14.36 6.35 0.44
CA TYR A 300 -15.73 5.83 0.24
C TYR A 300 -16.01 5.26 -1.15
N ARG A 301 -15.21 5.61 -2.17
CA ARG A 301 -15.53 5.35 -3.58
C ARG A 301 -14.41 4.69 -4.38
N ASN A 302 -13.16 5.11 -4.18
CA ASN A 302 -12.04 4.63 -4.98
C ASN A 302 -11.52 3.30 -4.44
N ASP A 303 -11.08 2.44 -5.35
CA ASP A 303 -10.32 1.24 -5.00
C ASP A 303 -8.84 1.59 -4.87
N GLU A 304 -8.32 1.53 -3.64
CA GLU A 304 -6.97 1.99 -3.29
C GLU A 304 -6.28 1.04 -2.31
N ASN A 305 -5.01 1.31 -2.03
CA ASN A 305 -4.25 0.60 -1.02
C ASN A 305 -3.34 1.55 -0.24
N ILE A 306 -3.07 1.16 1.01
CA ILE A 306 -2.00 1.72 1.83
C ILE A 306 -1.10 0.60 2.37
N LEU A 307 0.15 0.96 2.56
CA LEU A 307 1.12 0.25 3.38
C LEU A 307 1.46 1.09 4.60
N ILE A 308 1.55 0.45 5.77
CA ILE A 308 2.11 1.04 6.98
C ILE A 308 3.37 0.26 7.35
N ILE A 309 4.53 0.91 7.28
CA ILE A 309 5.84 0.28 7.42
C ILE A 309 6.51 0.84 8.67
N SER A 310 6.67 0.01 9.70
CA SER A 310 7.44 0.34 10.90
C SER A 310 8.90 -0.06 10.70
N SER A 311 9.69 0.89 10.18
CA SER A 311 11.13 0.77 9.95
C SER A 311 11.79 2.14 10.00
N ARG A 312 12.71 2.35 10.94
CA ARG A 312 13.49 3.59 11.04
C ARG A 312 14.36 3.85 9.81
N GLU A 313 14.82 2.79 9.15
CA GLU A 313 15.60 2.92 7.92
C GLU A 313 14.75 3.51 6.80
N ILE A 314 13.55 2.96 6.58
CA ILE A 314 12.61 3.46 5.57
C ILE A 314 12.11 4.86 5.94
N ALA A 315 11.78 5.11 7.21
CA ALA A 315 11.37 6.43 7.69
C ALA A 315 12.41 7.51 7.43
N ARG A 316 13.70 7.21 7.64
CA ARG A 316 14.79 8.15 7.32
C ARG A 316 14.89 8.46 5.83
N GLN A 317 14.68 7.47 4.96
CA GLN A 317 14.69 7.69 3.52
C GLN A 317 13.55 8.61 3.08
N TYR A 318 12.34 8.37 3.57
CA TYR A 318 11.19 9.26 3.32
C TYR A 318 11.37 10.66 3.94
N PHE A 319 11.99 10.76 5.12
CA PHE A 319 12.28 12.05 5.74
C PHE A 319 13.34 12.83 4.97
N SER A 320 14.32 12.14 4.39
CA SER A 320 15.29 12.76 3.46
C SER A 320 14.58 13.34 2.24
N GLU A 321 13.62 12.61 1.65
CA GLU A 321 12.81 13.14 0.55
C GLU A 321 11.96 14.33 0.99
N PHE A 322 11.31 14.27 2.15
CA PHE A 322 10.56 15.40 2.71
C PHE A 322 11.44 16.66 2.81
N ASN A 323 12.65 16.55 3.35
CA ASN A 323 13.57 17.68 3.45
C ASN A 323 14.03 18.21 2.09
N TYR A 324 14.25 17.31 1.12
CA TYR A 324 14.60 17.68 -0.24
C TYR A 324 13.48 18.52 -0.89
N LEU A 325 12.22 18.11 -0.75
CA LEU A 325 11.08 18.88 -1.25
C LEU A 325 10.86 20.18 -0.46
N LYS A 326 10.97 20.15 0.87
CA LYS A 326 10.77 21.32 1.74
C LYS A 326 11.73 22.47 1.45
N THR A 327 12.94 22.15 0.99
CA THR A 327 13.99 23.12 0.66
C THR A 327 13.86 23.70 -0.76
N GLY A 328 12.84 23.31 -1.54
CA GLY A 328 12.58 23.81 -2.88
C GLY A 328 13.50 23.26 -3.98
N ASN A 329 14.29 22.23 -3.65
CA ASN A 329 15.29 21.65 -4.56
C ASN A 329 14.69 20.82 -5.71
N ASN A 330 13.38 20.60 -5.71
CA ASN A 330 12.63 19.92 -6.77
C ASN A 330 12.11 20.87 -7.87
N THR A 331 12.49 22.15 -7.83
CA THR A 331 12.17 23.10 -8.90
C THR A 331 12.79 22.59 -10.21
N GLN A 332 11.96 22.41 -11.23
CA GLN A 332 12.41 22.00 -12.56
C GLN A 332 12.32 23.18 -13.52
N ASP A 333 13.47 23.60 -14.07
CA ASP A 333 13.59 24.66 -15.09
C ASP A 333 12.74 24.37 -16.34
#